data_AF-A0AAJ1KSP3-F1
#
_entry.id   AF-A0AAJ1KSP3-F1
#
_cell.length_a   1.000
_cell.length_b   1.000
_cell.length_c   1.000
_cell.angle_alpha   90.00
_cell.angle_beta   90.00
_cell.angle_gamma   90.00
#
_symmetry.space_group_name_H-M   'P 1'
#
loop_
_entity.id
_entity.type
_entity.pdbx_description
1 polymer ?
#
loop_
_entity_poly.entity_id
_entity_poly.type
_entity_poly.pdbx_seq_one_letter_code
_entity_poly.pdbx_strand_id
1 'polypeptide(L)'
;MTAENSITFAQYITWAITILGWGITMFIAWVVLRKNARNSWAGDLKKALTELEESSLSFWMSPNDGGESLELNKLRRKVKEITTLALEIKDYGGRSYPKEAFILLRRAVTTEKYHQDNSDSLQRNLPHTDDRIMEIFNTCADLRAMYKRE
;
A
#
# COMPACT_ATOMS: atom_id res chain seq x y z
N MET A 1 55.98 32.59 14.28
CA MET A 1 55.32 31.75 15.31
C MET A 1 54.43 30.76 14.57
N THR A 2 54.99 29.63 14.17
CA THR A 2 54.27 28.55 13.50
C THR A 2 53.70 27.66 14.59
N ALA A 3 52.38 27.70 14.77
CA ALA A 3 51.68 26.78 15.64
C ALA A 3 51.79 25.37 15.05
N GLU A 4 52.70 24.56 15.58
CA GLU A 4 52.71 23.12 15.33
C GLU A 4 51.48 22.52 16.02
N ASN A 5 50.36 22.51 15.30
CA ASN A 5 49.19 21.73 15.69
C ASN A 5 49.50 20.25 15.44
N SER A 6 50.37 19.67 16.26
CA SER A 6 50.64 18.24 16.28
C SER A 6 49.44 17.54 16.93
N ILE A 7 48.41 17.28 16.12
CA ILE A 7 47.28 16.44 16.53
C ILE A 7 47.86 15.11 17.02
N THR A 8 47.75 14.83 18.31
CA THR A 8 48.37 13.65 18.91
C THR A 8 47.65 12.39 18.43
N PHE A 9 48.34 11.26 18.28
CA PHE A 9 47.75 9.97 17.86
C PHE A 9 46.47 9.61 18.63
N ALA A 10 46.41 9.95 19.92
CA ALA A 10 45.23 9.80 20.78
C ALA A 10 44.01 10.63 20.32
N GLN A 11 44.20 11.83 19.78
CA GLN A 11 43.13 12.66 19.22
C GLN A 11 42.58 12.05 17.92
N TYR A 12 43.44 11.50 17.06
CA TYR A 12 43.00 10.81 15.84
C TYR A 12 42.14 9.58 16.16
N ILE A 13 42.56 8.76 17.13
CA ILE A 13 41.78 7.61 17.61
C ILE A 13 40.45 8.07 18.21
N THR A 14 40.46 9.12 19.03
CA THR A 14 39.23 9.66 19.64
C THR A 14 38.24 10.14 18.58
N TRP A 15 38.70 10.88 17.57
CA TRP A 15 37.85 11.32 16.46
C TRP A 15 37.35 10.15 15.60
N ALA A 16 38.19 9.14 15.34
CA ALA A 16 37.78 7.95 14.62
C ALA A 16 36.67 7.19 15.35
N ILE A 17 36.82 6.95 16.65
CA ILE A 17 35.79 6.29 17.48
C ILE A 17 34.52 7.12 17.53
N THR A 18 34.64 8.45 17.62
CA THR A 18 33.49 9.35 17.63
C THR A 18 32.71 9.26 16.32
N ILE A 19 33.39 9.35 15.17
CA ILE A 19 32.77 9.21 13.85
C ILE A 19 32.11 7.83 13.69
N LEU A 20 32.76 6.77 14.18
CA LEU A 20 32.23 5.41 14.15
C LEU A 20 30.96 5.28 15.02
N GLY A 21 30.97 5.90 16.20
CA GLY A 21 29.80 6.00 17.08
C GLY A 21 28.63 6.73 16.42
N TRP A 22 28.89 7.87 15.76
CA TRP A 22 27.88 8.59 14.97
C TRP A 22 27.36 7.78 13.77
N GLY A 23 28.23 7.01 13.11
CA GLY A 23 27.84 6.11 12.05
C GLY A 23 26.87 5.03 12.53
N ILE A 24 27.15 4.42 13.68
CA ILE A 24 26.29 3.39 14.28
C ILE A 24 24.95 3.99 14.72
N THR A 25 24.93 5.16 15.37
CA THR A 25 23.67 5.79 15.79
C THR A 25 22.83 6.21 14.60
N MET A 26 23.43 6.75 13.54
CA MET A 26 22.75 7.10 12.30
C MET A 26 22.19 5.86 11.60
N PHE A 27 22.93 4.75 11.61
CA PHE A 27 22.47 3.47 11.07
C PHE A 27 21.28 2.90 11.85
N ILE A 28 21.35 2.89 13.19
CA ILE A 28 20.25 2.44 14.04
C ILE A 28 19.02 3.32 13.83
N ALA A 29 19.18 4.65 13.82
CA ALA A 29 18.09 5.59 13.54
C ALA A 29 17.45 5.32 12.17
N TRP A 30 18.26 5.05 11.15
CA TRP A 30 17.76 4.72 9.80
C TRP A 30 16.95 3.42 9.78
N VAL A 31 17.43 2.38 10.46
CA VAL A 31 16.72 1.09 10.57
C VAL A 31 15.41 1.25 11.33
N VAL A 32 15.41 1.99 12.45
CA VAL A 32 14.22 2.24 13.26
C VAL A 32 13.18 3.06 12.50
N LEU A 33 13.60 4.12 11.80
CA LEU A 33 12.71 4.93 10.96
C LEU A 33 12.07 4.10 9.86
N ARG A 34 12.85 3.26 9.17
CA ARG A 34 12.31 2.34 8.14
C ARG A 34 11.32 1.34 8.72
N LYS A 35 11.60 0.77 9.89
CA LYS A 35 10.68 -0.19 10.53
C LYS A 35 9.37 0.48 10.96
N ASN A 36 9.45 1.66 11.56
CA ASN A 36 8.26 2.40 11.99
C ASN A 36 7.41 2.86 10.79
N ALA A 37 8.04 3.37 9.74
CA ALA A 37 7.36 3.75 8.49
C ALA A 37 6.66 2.54 7.84
N ARG A 38 7.34 1.39 7.75
CA ARG A 38 6.74 0.14 7.25
C ARG A 38 5.50 -0.28 8.02
N ASN A 39 5.51 -0.18 9.35
CA ASN A 39 4.36 -0.56 10.17
C ASN A 39 3.18 0.41 10.07
N SER A 40 3.46 1.71 9.88
CA SER A 40 2.43 2.71 9.58
C SER A 40 1.78 2.41 8.24
N TRP A 41 2.58 2.26 7.18
CA TRP A 41 2.08 2.06 5.82
C TRP A 41 1.33 0.74 5.65
N ALA A 42 1.76 -0.33 6.31
CA ALA A 42 0.99 -1.59 6.34
C ALA A 42 -0.39 -1.39 6.99
N GLY A 43 -0.47 -0.54 8.02
CA GLY A 43 -1.73 -0.13 8.64
C GLY A 43 -2.61 0.70 7.70
N ASP A 44 -2.02 1.70 7.06
CA ASP A 44 -2.72 2.61 6.14
C ASP A 44 -3.25 1.85 4.92
N LEU A 45 -2.45 0.95 4.35
CA LEU A 45 -2.87 0.10 3.24
C LEU A 45 -3.97 -0.88 3.65
N LYS A 46 -3.87 -1.49 4.84
CA LYS A 46 -4.95 -2.35 5.36
C LYS A 46 -6.26 -1.57 5.53
N LYS A 47 -6.18 -0.35 6.07
CA LYS A 47 -7.35 0.53 6.25
C LYS A 47 -7.96 0.92 4.90
N ALA A 48 -7.14 1.31 3.93
CA ALA A 48 -7.59 1.64 2.59
C ALA A 48 -8.23 0.44 1.87
N LEU A 49 -7.68 -0.77 2.03
CA LEU A 49 -8.29 -2.01 1.53
C LEU A 49 -9.63 -2.32 2.20
N THR A 50 -9.80 -2.05 3.50
CA THR A 50 -11.09 -2.19 4.19
C THR A 50 -12.12 -1.20 3.68
N GLU A 51 -11.73 0.06 3.52
CA GLU A 51 -12.63 1.07 2.98
C GLU A 51 -13.02 0.79 1.53
N LEU A 52 -12.08 0.30 0.70
CA LEU A 52 -12.36 -0.11 -0.67
C LEU A 52 -13.33 -1.30 -0.70
N GLU A 53 -13.11 -2.32 0.13
CA GLU A 53 -14.01 -3.47 0.22
C GLU A 53 -15.43 -3.02 0.57
N GLU A 54 -15.60 -2.26 1.65
CA GLU A 54 -16.90 -1.77 2.09
C GLU A 54 -17.58 -0.89 1.04
N SER A 55 -16.83 0.01 0.40
CA SER A 55 -17.35 0.87 -0.68
C SER A 55 -17.77 0.05 -1.90
N SER A 56 -17.00 -0.99 -2.24
CA SER A 56 -17.26 -1.84 -3.40
C SER A 56 -18.47 -2.75 -3.15
N LEU A 57 -18.58 -3.34 -1.96
CA LEU A 57 -19.74 -4.15 -1.57
C LEU A 57 -21.01 -3.28 -1.53
N SER A 58 -20.93 -2.10 -0.91
CA SER A 58 -22.04 -1.13 -0.92
C SER A 58 -22.47 -0.76 -2.33
N PHE A 59 -21.51 -0.49 -3.23
CA PHE A 59 -21.83 -0.18 -4.63
C PHE A 59 -22.53 -1.34 -5.35
N TRP A 60 -22.00 -2.57 -5.27
CA TRP A 60 -22.52 -3.72 -6.01
C TRP A 60 -23.82 -4.30 -5.43
N MET A 61 -24.03 -4.18 -4.12
CA MET A 61 -25.24 -4.63 -3.43
C MET A 61 -26.35 -3.57 -3.44
N SER A 62 -26.03 -2.29 -3.67
CA SER A 62 -27.04 -1.24 -3.74
C SER A 62 -27.89 -1.34 -5.01
N PRO A 63 -29.16 -0.90 -4.95
CA PRO A 63 -30.02 -0.80 -6.12
C PRO A 63 -29.45 0.18 -7.17
N ASN A 64 -29.79 -0.04 -8.44
CA ASN A 64 -29.39 0.84 -9.54
C ASN A 64 -29.94 2.26 -9.31
N ASP A 65 -29.04 3.25 -9.38
CA ASP A 65 -29.35 4.66 -9.27
C ASP A 65 -28.67 5.43 -10.41
N GLY A 66 -29.15 6.64 -10.72
CA GLY A 66 -28.55 7.45 -11.79
C GLY A 66 -27.09 7.90 -11.54
N GLY A 67 -26.50 7.54 -10.39
CA GLY A 67 -25.17 7.93 -9.93
C GLY A 67 -24.06 6.89 -10.20
N GLU A 68 -24.37 5.79 -10.88
CA GLU A 68 -23.48 4.65 -11.10
C GLU A 68 -22.07 5.00 -11.61
N SER A 69 -22.00 5.88 -12.61
CA SER A 69 -20.73 6.28 -13.22
C SER A 69 -19.85 7.09 -12.25
N LEU A 70 -20.45 7.87 -11.36
CA LEU A 70 -19.74 8.66 -10.36
C LEU A 70 -19.14 7.74 -9.29
N GLU A 71 -19.93 6.80 -8.78
CA GLU A 71 -19.48 5.84 -7.77
C GLU A 71 -18.42 4.89 -8.32
N LEU A 72 -18.55 4.42 -9.56
CA LEU A 72 -17.52 3.62 -10.23
C LEU A 72 -16.20 4.38 -10.37
N ASN A 73 -16.26 5.67 -10.70
CA ASN A 73 -15.07 6.53 -10.76
C ASN A 73 -14.42 6.73 -9.39
N LYS A 74 -15.22 6.85 -8.32
CA LYS A 74 -14.70 6.88 -6.94
C LYS A 74 -13.98 5.58 -6.59
N LEU A 75 -14.56 4.43 -6.90
CA LEU A 75 -13.92 3.13 -6.69
C LEU A 75 -12.60 3.00 -7.46
N ARG A 76 -12.57 3.40 -8.73
CA ARG A 76 -11.35 3.40 -9.55
C ARG A 76 -10.26 4.29 -8.95
N ARG A 77 -10.63 5.45 -8.40
CA ARG A 77 -9.71 6.34 -7.71
C ARG A 77 -9.16 5.69 -6.43
N LYS A 78 -10.00 5.07 -5.61
CA LYS A 78 -9.57 4.33 -4.40
C LYS A 78 -8.61 3.19 -4.73
N VAL A 79 -8.89 2.42 -5.79
CA VAL A 79 -7.96 1.37 -6.28
C VAL A 79 -6.62 1.99 -6.66
N LYS A 80 -6.63 3.12 -7.39
CA LYS A 80 -5.39 3.81 -7.78
C LYS A 80 -4.59 4.29 -6.55
N GLU A 81 -5.25 4.89 -5.56
CA GLU A 81 -4.61 5.33 -4.31
C GLU A 81 -3.94 4.16 -3.57
N ILE A 82 -4.60 3.00 -3.48
CA ILE A 82 -4.01 1.80 -2.87
C ILE A 82 -2.82 1.29 -3.69
N THR A 83 -2.91 1.27 -5.03
CA THR A 83 -1.77 0.85 -5.87
C THR A 83 -0.57 1.78 -5.73
N THR A 84 -0.80 3.09 -5.59
CA THR A 84 0.28 4.06 -5.34
C THR A 84 0.92 3.81 -3.98
N LEU A 85 0.13 3.64 -2.91
CA LEU A 85 0.64 3.31 -1.58
C LEU A 85 1.46 2.00 -1.60
N ALA A 86 0.99 0.98 -2.32
CA ALA A 86 1.70 -0.28 -2.44
C ALA A 86 3.04 -0.15 -3.21
N LEU A 87 3.11 0.75 -4.20
CA LEU A 87 4.35 1.09 -4.91
C LEU A 87 5.31 1.86 -4.01
N GLU A 88 4.82 2.85 -3.26
CA GLU A 88 5.63 3.59 -2.28
C GLU A 88 6.25 2.62 -1.25
N ILE A 89 5.45 1.71 -0.69
CA ILE A 89 5.95 0.69 0.25
C ILE A 89 7.11 -0.11 -0.37
N LYS A 90 7.02 -0.49 -1.65
CA LYS A 90 8.09 -1.19 -2.36
C LYS A 90 9.35 -0.32 -2.48
N ASP A 91 9.21 0.93 -2.88
CA ASP A 91 10.34 1.85 -3.11
C ASP A 91 11.13 2.13 -1.81
N TYR A 92 10.45 2.12 -0.67
CA TYR A 92 11.08 2.26 0.65
C TYR A 92 11.63 0.94 1.24
N GLY A 93 11.70 -0.14 0.44
CA GLY A 93 12.27 -1.43 0.85
C GLY A 93 11.28 -2.34 1.60
N GLY A 94 9.99 -2.14 1.39
CA GLY A 94 8.92 -3.03 1.83
C GLY A 94 8.71 -4.24 0.90
N ARG A 95 7.60 -4.94 1.09
CA ARG A 95 7.28 -6.17 0.33
C ARG A 95 7.10 -5.85 -1.16
N SER A 96 7.52 -6.78 -2.02
CA SER A 96 7.35 -6.64 -3.48
C SER A 96 5.88 -6.49 -3.85
N TYR A 97 5.59 -5.55 -4.75
CA TYR A 97 4.24 -5.26 -5.25
C TYR A 97 3.64 -6.45 -6.02
N PRO A 98 2.59 -7.12 -5.50
CA PRO A 98 1.94 -8.25 -6.18
C PRO A 98 1.04 -7.74 -7.31
N LYS A 99 1.64 -7.48 -8.48
CA LYS A 99 0.97 -6.88 -9.65
C LYS A 99 -0.30 -7.64 -10.04
N GLU A 100 -0.26 -8.96 -10.06
CA GLU A 100 -1.40 -9.81 -10.42
C GLU A 100 -2.59 -9.65 -9.45
N ALA A 101 -2.33 -9.59 -8.14
CA ALA A 101 -3.38 -9.42 -7.13
C ALA A 101 -4.08 -8.06 -7.26
N PHE A 102 -3.34 -7.00 -7.55
CA PHE A 102 -3.92 -5.67 -7.80
C PHE A 102 -4.67 -5.58 -9.14
N ILE A 103 -4.25 -6.34 -10.15
CA ILE A 103 -4.99 -6.47 -11.42
C ILE A 103 -6.33 -7.19 -11.17
N LEU A 104 -6.32 -8.29 -10.41
CA LEU A 104 -7.53 -9.02 -10.02
C LEU A 104 -8.47 -8.14 -9.21
N LEU A 105 -7.96 -7.41 -8.21
CA LEU A 105 -8.76 -6.47 -7.40
C LEU A 105 -9.42 -5.41 -8.29
N ARG A 106 -8.65 -4.80 -9.21
CA ARG A 106 -9.19 -3.81 -10.14
C ARG A 106 -10.28 -4.40 -11.02
N ARG A 107 -10.08 -5.60 -11.58
CA ARG A 107 -11.06 -6.28 -12.42
C ARG A 107 -12.34 -6.66 -11.67
N ALA A 108 -12.21 -7.11 -10.43
CA ALA A 108 -13.35 -7.49 -9.59
C ALA A 108 -14.17 -6.27 -9.14
N VAL A 109 -13.50 -5.16 -8.83
CA VAL A 109 -14.14 -3.91 -8.37
C VAL A 109 -14.74 -3.10 -9.51
N THR A 110 -14.19 -3.18 -10.74
CA THR A 110 -14.65 -2.40 -11.89
C THR A 110 -15.49 -3.22 -12.88
N THR A 111 -16.08 -2.55 -13.87
CA THR A 111 -16.91 -3.16 -14.93
C THR A 111 -16.13 -3.90 -16.01
N GLU A 112 -14.81 -4.09 -15.86
CA GLU A 112 -13.95 -4.67 -16.89
C GLU A 112 -14.39 -6.09 -17.30
N LYS A 113 -15.08 -6.82 -16.40
CA LYS A 113 -15.70 -8.13 -16.68
C LYS A 113 -16.96 -8.03 -17.57
N TYR A 114 -17.70 -6.91 -17.54
CA TYR A 114 -18.95 -6.71 -18.29
C TYR A 114 -18.74 -6.09 -19.68
N HIS A 115 -17.67 -5.33 -19.89
CA HIS A 115 -17.30 -4.87 -21.23
C HIS A 115 -16.90 -6.01 -22.19
N GLN A 116 -16.79 -7.24 -21.70
CA GLN A 116 -16.50 -8.42 -22.51
C GLN A 116 -17.76 -9.02 -23.16
N ASP A 117 -18.97 -8.72 -22.66
CA ASP A 117 -20.24 -9.37 -23.08
C ASP A 117 -21.22 -8.45 -23.82
N ASN A 118 -20.77 -7.27 -24.30
CA ASN A 118 -21.54 -6.41 -25.21
C ASN A 118 -22.87 -5.86 -24.64
N SER A 119 -23.09 -5.96 -23.32
CA SER A 119 -24.21 -5.32 -22.62
C SER A 119 -23.70 -4.17 -21.75
N ASP A 120 -23.93 -2.92 -22.19
CA ASP A 120 -23.54 -1.69 -21.46
C ASP A 120 -24.33 -1.47 -20.15
N SER A 121 -25.19 -2.41 -19.74
CA SER A 121 -25.96 -2.34 -18.50
C SER A 121 -25.16 -2.90 -17.33
N LEU A 122 -24.76 -2.01 -16.40
CA LEU A 122 -24.34 -2.39 -15.06
C LEU A 122 -25.48 -3.13 -14.35
N GLN A 123 -25.37 -4.45 -14.20
CA GLN A 123 -26.21 -5.21 -13.27
C GLN A 123 -25.68 -5.04 -11.84
N ARG A 124 -26.32 -4.17 -11.03
CA ARG A 124 -26.12 -4.08 -9.57
C ARG A 124 -27.26 -4.79 -8.84
N ASN A 125 -27.31 -4.69 -7.51
CA ASN A 125 -28.14 -5.50 -6.63
C ASN A 125 -27.75 -7.00 -6.68
N LEU A 126 -26.44 -7.26 -6.65
CA LEU A 126 -25.91 -8.62 -6.63
C LEU A 126 -26.15 -9.25 -5.25
N PRO A 127 -26.55 -10.54 -5.19
CA PRO A 127 -26.69 -11.26 -3.93
C PRO A 127 -25.33 -11.46 -3.26
N HIS A 128 -25.29 -11.57 -1.93
CA HIS A 128 -24.05 -11.78 -1.16
C HIS A 128 -23.25 -13.02 -1.57
N THR A 129 -23.88 -13.98 -2.26
CA THR A 129 -23.26 -15.21 -2.75
C THR A 129 -22.70 -15.08 -4.17
N ASP A 130 -22.81 -13.90 -4.80
CA ASP A 130 -22.32 -13.69 -6.15
C ASP A 130 -20.81 -13.85 -6.22
N ASP A 131 -20.34 -14.48 -7.30
CA ASP A 131 -18.91 -14.75 -7.54
C ASP A 131 -18.07 -13.47 -7.46
N ARG A 132 -18.59 -12.31 -7.88
CA ARG A 132 -17.87 -11.03 -7.78
C ARG A 132 -17.67 -10.62 -6.34
N ILE A 133 -18.71 -10.73 -5.51
CA ILE A 133 -18.64 -10.34 -4.09
C ILE A 133 -17.62 -11.23 -3.38
N MET A 134 -17.63 -12.53 -3.67
CA MET A 134 -16.63 -13.46 -3.17
C MET A 134 -15.22 -13.16 -3.69
N GLU A 135 -15.07 -12.80 -4.96
CA GLU A 135 -13.79 -12.45 -5.58
C GLU A 135 -13.20 -11.16 -4.97
N ILE A 136 -14.02 -10.14 -4.72
CA ILE A 136 -13.62 -8.91 -4.02
C ILE A 136 -13.17 -9.24 -2.59
N PHE A 137 -13.95 -10.03 -1.85
CA PHE A 137 -13.65 -10.41 -0.47
C PHE A 137 -12.33 -11.18 -0.38
N ASN A 138 -12.17 -12.23 -1.21
CA ASN A 138 -10.98 -13.07 -1.23
C ASN A 138 -9.73 -12.27 -1.63
N THR A 139 -9.82 -11.44 -2.68
CA THR A 139 -8.67 -10.64 -3.14
C THR A 139 -8.26 -9.60 -2.10
N CYS A 140 -9.22 -8.95 -1.43
CA CYS A 140 -8.95 -8.05 -0.31
C CYS A 140 -8.34 -8.78 0.89
N ALA A 141 -8.83 -9.97 1.23
CA ALA A 141 -8.29 -10.80 2.31
C ALA A 141 -6.84 -11.23 2.03
N ASP A 142 -6.55 -11.68 0.81
CA ASP A 142 -5.21 -12.09 0.37
C ASP A 142 -4.23 -10.90 0.42
N LEU A 143 -4.64 -9.74 -0.08
CA LEU A 143 -3.83 -8.52 0.00
C LEU A 143 -3.57 -8.12 1.47
N ARG A 144 -4.58 -8.17 2.34
CA ARG A 144 -4.38 -7.88 3.78
C ARG A 144 -3.44 -8.87 4.46
N ALA A 145 -3.50 -10.16 4.09
CA ALA A 145 -2.60 -11.17 4.61
C ALA A 145 -1.15 -10.92 4.15
N MET A 146 -0.97 -10.43 2.91
CA MET A 146 0.35 -10.08 2.38
C MET A 146 0.98 -8.85 3.06
N TYR A 147 0.18 -7.87 3.47
CA TYR A 147 0.67 -6.64 4.12
C TYR A 147 0.49 -6.68 5.65
N LYS A 148 0.90 -7.79 6.28
CA LYS A 148 0.90 -7.93 7.75
C LYS A 148 2.05 -7.12 8.39
N ARG A 149 1.80 -6.55 9.57
CA ARG A 149 2.83 -5.92 10.42
C ARG A 149 3.80 -7.01 10.93
N GLU A 150 5.10 -6.77 10.81
CA GLU A 150 6.20 -7.62 11.31
C GLU A 150 6.95 -6.96 12.48
#